data_AF-A0A2E7I214-F1
#
_entry.id   AF-A0A2E7I214-F1
#
_cell.length_a   1.000
_cell.length_b   1.000
_cell.length_c   1.000
_cell.angle_alpha   90.00
_cell.angle_beta   90.00
_cell.angle_gamma   90.00
#
_symmetry.space_group_name_H-M   'P 1'
#
loop_
_entity.id
_entity.type
_entity.pdbx_description
1 polymer ?
#
loop_
_entity_poly.entity_id
_entity_poly.type
_entity_poly.pdbx_seq_one_letter_code
_entity_poly.pdbx_strand_id
1 'polypeptide(L)'
;MAHFIVGRLFGWPEFAEDGDDIWLIHIEEPTFFLRVIHRPEDLMPSGDLNDLYFPLEDDNRYAVGNLIFVEPRPADPREVAQVVAMGIKTIQHEDVTRLLALPARPFNPSSAELQPEDVPVGFVAGIFHDSESCDTDLMPWIAHLGPPPFAMRVCDLNDVDLEPDDIWANAGDGFALAHLHWLSSLASEREDIRFLAETAAGIVADALEDIMPDLIPS
;
A
#
# COMPACT_ATOMS: atom_id res chain seq x y z
N MET A 1 -3.73 -15.43 -9.35
CA MET A 1 -3.60 -14.85 -8.01
C MET A 1 -2.82 -13.56 -8.11
N ALA A 2 -3.34 -12.50 -7.50
CA ALA A 2 -2.62 -11.25 -7.32
C ALA A 2 -3.04 -10.67 -5.97
N HIS A 3 -2.06 -10.44 -5.10
CA HIS A 3 -2.26 -9.92 -3.76
C HIS A 3 -1.90 -8.46 -3.69
N PHE A 4 -2.81 -7.68 -3.12
CA PHE A 4 -2.62 -6.24 -2.97
C PHE A 4 -2.71 -5.83 -1.52
N ILE A 5 -1.82 -4.93 -1.13
CA ILE A 5 -2.06 -4.03 -0.01
C ILE A 5 -2.54 -2.72 -0.62
N VAL A 6 -3.75 -2.29 -0.28
CA VAL A 6 -4.29 -0.98 -0.67
C VAL A 6 -4.43 -0.14 0.57
N GLY A 7 -3.82 1.04 0.57
CA GLY A 7 -3.69 1.84 1.77
C GLY A 7 -3.49 3.31 1.51
N ARG A 8 -3.49 4.07 2.60
CA ARG A 8 -3.19 5.50 2.64
C ARG A 8 -1.72 5.70 2.95
N LEU A 9 -1.09 6.69 2.31
CA LEU A 9 0.33 7.02 2.48
C LEU A 9 0.57 7.91 3.70
N PHE A 10 1.66 7.65 4.41
CA PHE A 10 2.11 8.39 5.58
C PHE A 10 3.62 8.58 5.58
N GLY A 11 4.08 9.71 6.12
CA GLY A 11 5.49 9.94 6.42
C GLY A 11 6.37 10.14 5.18
N TRP A 12 5.78 10.47 4.04
CA TRP A 12 6.50 10.86 2.82
C TRP A 12 6.42 12.39 2.63
N PRO A 13 7.50 13.16 2.91
CA PRO A 13 7.46 14.64 2.92
C PRO A 13 7.11 15.31 1.58
N GLU A 14 7.40 14.66 0.45
CA GLU A 14 7.05 15.14 -0.89
C GLU A 14 5.53 15.15 -1.12
N PHE A 15 4.77 14.42 -0.31
CA PHE A 15 3.32 14.38 -0.32
C PHE A 15 2.77 15.37 0.70
N ALA A 16 1.72 16.09 0.32
CA ALA A 16 1.29 17.29 1.02
C ALA A 16 0.69 17.01 2.41
N GLU A 17 -0.13 15.97 2.52
CA GLU A 17 -0.86 15.62 3.74
C GLU A 17 -0.87 14.10 3.96
N ASP A 18 -0.54 13.68 5.18
CA ASP A 18 -0.61 12.29 5.57
C ASP A 18 -2.05 11.77 5.45
N GLY A 19 -2.16 10.59 4.85
CA GLY A 19 -3.40 9.88 4.65
C GLY A 19 -4.18 10.26 3.39
N ASP A 20 -3.78 11.27 2.62
CA ASP A 20 -4.56 11.72 1.47
C ASP A 20 -4.35 10.87 0.21
N ASP A 21 -3.11 10.49 -0.05
CA ASP A 21 -2.76 9.66 -1.20
C ASP A 21 -3.06 8.18 -0.95
N ILE A 22 -3.67 7.53 -1.94
CA ILE A 22 -3.97 6.10 -1.92
C ILE A 22 -2.98 5.36 -2.80
N TRP A 23 -2.38 4.32 -2.24
CA TRP A 23 -1.40 3.47 -2.88
C TRP A 23 -1.89 2.03 -2.97
N LEU A 24 -1.49 1.35 -4.04
CA LEU A 24 -1.70 -0.06 -4.28
C LEU A 24 -0.34 -0.72 -4.42
N ILE A 25 -0.12 -1.78 -3.65
CA ILE A 25 1.15 -2.50 -3.58
C ILE A 25 0.86 -3.93 -3.99
N HIS A 26 1.36 -4.33 -5.15
CA HIS A 26 1.35 -5.74 -5.53
C HIS A 26 2.52 -6.43 -4.82
N ILE A 27 2.24 -7.40 -3.96
CA ILE A 27 3.25 -8.02 -3.07
C ILE A 27 3.78 -9.38 -3.55
N GLU A 28 3.27 -9.86 -4.68
CA GLU A 28 3.80 -11.03 -5.39
C GLU A 28 4.73 -10.61 -6.53
N GLU A 29 5.45 -11.57 -7.10
CA GLU A 29 6.34 -11.31 -8.23
C GLU A 29 5.56 -11.12 -9.54
N PRO A 30 5.75 -10.00 -10.29
CA PRO A 30 6.66 -8.90 -10.00
C PRO A 30 6.11 -7.93 -8.94
N THR A 31 6.93 -7.58 -7.94
CA THR A 31 6.53 -6.63 -6.89
C THR A 31 6.60 -5.20 -7.42
N PHE A 32 5.51 -4.44 -7.26
CA PHE A 32 5.47 -3.04 -7.69
C PHE A 32 4.47 -2.22 -6.88
N PHE A 33 4.65 -0.90 -6.94
CA PHE A 33 3.77 0.10 -6.34
C PHE A 33 3.06 0.90 -7.42
N LEU A 34 1.85 1.33 -7.10
CA LEU A 34 1.02 2.23 -7.88
C LEU A 34 0.34 3.20 -6.93
N ARG A 35 -0.14 4.33 -7.45
CA ARG A 35 -0.98 5.24 -6.67
C ARG A 35 -2.17 5.74 -7.49
N VAL A 36 -3.20 6.17 -6.77
CA VAL A 36 -4.28 6.95 -7.36
C VAL A 36 -3.74 8.34 -7.67
N ILE A 37 -4.03 8.83 -8.87
CA ILE A 37 -3.67 10.16 -9.36
C ILE A 37 -4.89 10.86 -9.96
N HIS A 38 -4.82 12.17 -10.09
CA HIS A 38 -5.71 12.87 -11.01
C HIS A 38 -5.50 12.36 -12.42
N ARG A 39 -6.59 12.08 -13.14
CA ARG A 39 -6.52 11.62 -14.52
C ARG A 39 -5.88 12.71 -15.38
N PRO A 40 -4.78 12.41 -16.11
CA PRO A 40 -4.22 13.35 -17.06
C PRO A 40 -5.20 13.61 -18.21
N GLU A 41 -5.54 14.88 -18.46
CA GLU A 41 -6.43 15.27 -19.58
C GLU A 41 -5.67 15.45 -20.90
N ASP A 42 -4.40 15.87 -20.85
CA ASP A 42 -3.63 16.34 -22.02
C ASP A 42 -2.38 15.50 -22.35
N LEU A 43 -2.07 14.47 -21.56
CA LEU A 43 -0.87 13.65 -21.77
C LEU A 43 -1.17 12.51 -22.76
N MET A 44 -0.59 12.60 -23.95
CA MET A 44 -0.45 11.44 -24.83
C MET A 44 0.60 10.51 -24.23
N PRO A 45 0.26 9.24 -23.92
CA PRO A 45 1.23 8.29 -23.38
C PRO A 45 2.38 8.11 -24.38
N SER A 46 3.61 8.24 -23.88
CA SER A 46 4.84 8.11 -24.68
C SER A 46 5.07 6.67 -25.17
N GLY A 47 4.45 5.69 -24.49
CA GLY A 47 4.70 4.25 -24.66
C GLY A 47 5.57 3.64 -23.56
N ASP A 48 6.14 4.46 -22.66
CA ASP A 48 6.84 3.98 -21.47
C ASP A 48 5.86 3.53 -20.39
N LEU A 49 6.20 2.44 -19.68
CA LEU A 49 5.35 1.85 -18.63
C LEU A 49 5.05 2.85 -17.49
N ASN A 50 5.98 3.76 -17.20
CA ASN A 50 5.83 4.76 -16.14
C ASN A 50 4.83 5.88 -16.50
N ASP A 51 4.60 6.09 -17.80
CA ASP A 51 3.62 7.05 -18.32
C ASP A 51 2.22 6.43 -18.48
N LEU A 52 2.08 5.13 -18.16
CA LEU A 52 0.80 4.47 -18.18
C LEU A 52 -0.02 4.87 -16.97
N TYR A 53 -1.23 5.30 -17.24
CA TYR A 53 -2.28 5.45 -16.26
C TYR A 53 -3.52 4.69 -16.72
N PHE A 54 -4.27 4.18 -15.75
CA PHE A 54 -5.46 3.37 -15.99
C PHE A 54 -6.63 4.02 -15.25
N PRO A 55 -7.63 4.58 -15.96
CA PRO A 55 -8.77 5.23 -15.32
C PRO A 55 -9.50 4.30 -14.36
N LEU A 56 -9.98 4.84 -13.23
CA LEU A 56 -10.89 4.11 -12.36
C LEU A 56 -12.23 3.91 -13.07
N GLU A 57 -12.89 2.76 -12.83
CA GLU A 57 -14.15 2.42 -13.51
C GLU A 57 -15.32 3.30 -13.03
N ASP A 58 -15.33 3.67 -11.75
CA ASP A 58 -16.45 4.37 -11.10
C ASP A 58 -16.31 5.89 -11.10
N ASP A 59 -15.09 6.42 -11.21
CA ASP A 59 -14.82 7.85 -11.21
C ASP A 59 -13.72 8.23 -12.21
N ASN A 60 -14.13 8.76 -13.35
CA ASN A 60 -13.22 9.06 -14.46
C ASN A 60 -12.27 10.25 -14.19
N ARG A 61 -12.43 10.95 -13.06
CA ARG A 61 -11.54 12.05 -12.65
C ARG A 61 -10.20 11.54 -12.13
N TYR A 62 -10.14 10.25 -11.78
CA TYR A 62 -8.98 9.61 -11.21
C TYR A 62 -8.51 8.44 -12.07
N ALA A 63 -7.24 8.10 -11.90
CA ALA A 63 -6.61 6.95 -12.53
C ALA A 63 -5.61 6.33 -11.55
N VAL A 64 -5.21 5.09 -11.80
CA VAL A 64 -4.05 4.47 -11.17
C VAL A 64 -2.85 4.69 -12.08
N GLY A 65 -1.75 5.21 -11.54
CA GLY A 65 -0.54 5.54 -12.30
C GLY A 65 0.72 5.51 -11.44
N ASN A 66 1.83 6.00 -12.01
CA ASN A 66 3.17 6.00 -11.40
C ASN A 66 3.60 4.59 -10.95
N LEU A 67 3.62 3.66 -11.92
CA LEU A 67 4.09 2.29 -11.68
C LEU A 67 5.58 2.30 -11.32
N ILE A 68 5.92 1.79 -10.13
CA ILE A 68 7.29 1.67 -9.64
C ILE A 68 7.57 0.21 -9.34
N PHE A 69 8.50 -0.40 -10.08
CA PHE A 69 8.96 -1.75 -9.79
C PHE A 69 9.95 -1.73 -8.63
N VAL A 70 9.74 -2.60 -7.64
CA VAL A 70 10.65 -2.71 -6.49
C VAL A 70 12.01 -3.28 -6.91
N GLU A 71 12.00 -4.22 -7.83
CA GLU A 71 13.20 -4.75 -8.45
C GLU A 71 13.12 -4.67 -9.97
N PRO A 72 14.21 -4.29 -10.67
CA PRO A 72 14.24 -4.26 -12.12
C PRO A 72 14.18 -5.69 -12.66
N ARG A 73 13.04 -6.09 -13.21
CA ARG A 73 12.85 -7.40 -13.88
C ARG A 73 12.11 -7.25 -15.20
N PRO A 74 12.41 -8.09 -16.21
CA PRO A 74 11.60 -8.16 -17.41
C PRO A 74 10.27 -8.84 -17.09
N ALA A 75 9.21 -8.06 -16.92
CA ALA A 75 7.84 -8.54 -16.88
C ALA A 75 7.17 -8.31 -18.25
N ASP A 76 6.31 -9.22 -18.70
CA ASP A 76 5.51 -8.97 -19.90
C ASP A 76 4.53 -7.81 -19.60
N PRO A 77 4.56 -6.70 -20.38
CA PRO A 77 3.63 -5.58 -20.18
C PRO A 77 2.15 -5.99 -20.15
N ARG A 78 1.78 -7.08 -20.83
CA ARG A 78 0.40 -7.61 -20.82
C ARG A 78 0.03 -8.22 -19.48
N GLU A 79 0.95 -8.96 -18.87
CA GLU A 79 0.75 -9.55 -17.55
C GLU A 79 0.64 -8.43 -16.51
N VAL A 80 1.55 -7.46 -16.56
CA VAL A 80 1.49 -6.27 -15.68
C VAL A 80 0.16 -5.54 -15.83
N ALA A 81 -0.30 -5.26 -17.06
CA ALA A 81 -1.57 -4.59 -17.29
C ALA A 81 -2.77 -5.37 -16.75
N GLN A 82 -2.75 -6.71 -16.80
CA GLN A 82 -3.79 -7.55 -16.19
C GLN A 82 -3.79 -7.43 -14.67
N VAL A 83 -2.62 -7.45 -14.05
CA VAL A 83 -2.48 -7.28 -12.59
C VAL A 83 -2.93 -5.88 -12.18
N VAL A 84 -2.56 -4.83 -12.91
CA VAL A 84 -3.05 -3.46 -12.65
C VAL A 84 -4.58 -3.39 -12.72
N ALA A 85 -5.20 -4.03 -13.72
CA ALA A 85 -6.65 -4.08 -13.84
C ALA A 85 -7.32 -4.80 -12.64
N MET A 86 -6.67 -5.80 -12.06
CA MET A 86 -7.12 -6.41 -10.80
C MET A 86 -6.99 -5.43 -9.63
N GLY A 87 -5.89 -4.68 -9.54
CA GLY A 87 -5.70 -3.63 -8.53
C GLY A 87 -6.78 -2.54 -8.57
N ILE A 88 -7.21 -2.11 -9.76
CA ILE A 88 -8.32 -1.15 -9.93
C ILE A 88 -9.62 -1.70 -9.33
N LYS A 89 -9.91 -2.99 -9.57
CA LYS A 89 -11.09 -3.63 -8.95
C LYS A 89 -10.95 -3.74 -7.44
N THR A 90 -9.75 -4.02 -6.93
CA THR A 90 -9.48 -4.09 -5.49
C THR A 90 -9.80 -2.79 -4.78
N ILE A 91 -9.32 -1.64 -5.28
CA ILE A 91 -9.59 -0.33 -4.64
C ILE A 91 -11.09 0.02 -4.67
N GLN A 92 -11.84 -0.52 -5.62
CA GLN A 92 -13.29 -0.35 -5.76
C GLN A 92 -14.11 -1.39 -4.98
N HIS A 93 -13.45 -2.36 -4.34
CA HIS A 93 -14.14 -3.37 -3.53
C HIS A 93 -14.81 -2.71 -2.31
N GLU A 94 -16.02 -3.15 -1.95
CA GLU A 94 -16.84 -2.53 -0.90
C GLU A 94 -16.11 -2.50 0.45
N ASP A 95 -15.51 -3.63 0.85
CA ASP A 95 -14.76 -3.70 2.11
C ASP A 95 -13.51 -2.82 2.11
N VAL A 96 -12.77 -2.79 1.00
CA VAL A 96 -11.57 -1.94 0.87
C VAL A 96 -11.98 -0.47 0.94
N THR A 97 -13.01 -0.08 0.20
CA THR A 97 -13.56 1.29 0.20
C THR A 97 -14.02 1.72 1.59
N ARG A 98 -14.70 0.83 2.32
CA ARG A 98 -15.17 1.08 3.69
C ARG A 98 -14.01 1.21 4.66
N LEU A 99 -13.07 0.24 4.68
CA LEU A 99 -11.95 0.22 5.62
C LEU A 99 -10.95 1.35 5.37
N LEU A 100 -10.81 1.82 4.12
CA LEU A 100 -10.05 3.03 3.80
C LEU A 100 -10.82 4.33 4.09
N ALA A 101 -12.04 4.26 4.59
CA ALA A 101 -12.91 5.41 4.87
C ALA A 101 -13.17 6.33 3.66
N LEU A 102 -13.13 5.81 2.43
CA LEU A 102 -13.32 6.61 1.21
C LEU A 102 -14.65 7.40 1.15
N PRO A 103 -15.79 6.91 1.68
CA PRO A 103 -17.02 7.69 1.71
C PRO A 103 -16.93 8.97 2.57
N ALA A 104 -16.15 8.94 3.65
CA ALA A 104 -15.96 10.08 4.55
C ALA A 104 -14.77 10.95 4.15
N ARG A 105 -13.71 10.32 3.59
CA ARG A 105 -12.49 10.96 3.14
C ARG A 105 -12.18 10.50 1.70
N PRO A 106 -12.79 11.13 0.68
CA PRO A 106 -12.65 10.70 -0.72
C PRO A 106 -11.24 10.91 -1.25
N PHE A 107 -10.98 10.44 -2.48
CA PHE A 107 -9.68 10.60 -3.14
C PHE A 107 -9.26 12.08 -3.23
N ASN A 108 -8.09 12.38 -2.67
CA ASN A 108 -7.43 13.67 -2.76
C ASN A 108 -5.95 13.48 -3.13
N PRO A 109 -5.64 12.86 -4.29
CA PRO A 109 -4.26 12.51 -4.62
C PRO A 109 -3.42 13.79 -4.78
N SER A 110 -2.21 13.75 -4.24
CA SER A 110 -1.27 14.87 -4.36
C SER A 110 -0.89 15.14 -5.82
N SER A 111 -0.48 16.38 -6.08
CA SER A 111 0.17 16.76 -7.34
C SER A 111 1.66 16.43 -7.38
N ALA A 112 2.17 15.58 -6.48
CA ALA A 112 3.58 15.24 -6.42
C ALA A 112 4.01 14.54 -7.71
N GLU A 113 5.05 15.03 -8.38
CA GLU A 113 5.59 14.42 -9.60
C GLU A 113 6.72 13.47 -9.23
N LEU A 114 6.45 12.15 -9.26
CA LEU A 114 7.47 11.12 -9.04
C LEU A 114 8.25 10.87 -10.33
N GLN A 115 9.56 11.06 -10.27
CA GLN A 115 10.50 10.68 -11.30
C GLN A 115 10.95 9.21 -11.11
N PRO A 116 11.37 8.53 -12.18
CA PRO A 116 11.88 7.15 -12.09
C PRO A 116 13.08 6.97 -11.12
N GLU A 117 13.86 8.03 -10.92
CA GLU A 117 15.00 8.07 -10.00
C GLU A 117 14.63 8.38 -8.54
N ASP A 118 13.39 8.79 -8.27
CA ASP A 118 12.97 9.11 -6.91
C ASP A 118 12.92 7.83 -6.08
N VAL A 119 13.53 7.87 -4.90
CA VAL A 119 13.50 6.75 -3.96
C VAL A 119 12.21 6.88 -3.16
N PRO A 120 11.30 5.89 -3.21
CA PRO A 120 10.14 5.92 -2.36
C PRO A 120 10.54 5.99 -0.89
N VAL A 121 9.86 6.82 -0.11
CA VAL A 121 10.05 6.89 1.33
C VAL A 121 8.67 6.94 2.00
N GLY A 122 8.53 6.38 3.20
CA GLY A 122 7.27 6.39 3.92
C GLY A 122 6.54 5.04 3.92
N PHE A 123 5.33 5.08 4.45
CA PHE A 123 4.56 3.91 4.83
C PHE A 123 3.14 3.98 4.27
N VAL A 124 2.63 2.84 3.82
CA VAL A 124 1.25 2.67 3.40
C VAL A 124 0.55 1.83 4.46
N ALA A 125 -0.34 2.44 5.23
CA ALA A 125 -1.23 1.74 6.14
C ALA A 125 -2.55 1.44 5.43
N GLY A 126 -3.01 0.20 5.47
CA GLY A 126 -4.15 -0.21 4.67
C GLY A 126 -4.56 -1.66 4.88
N ILE A 127 -5.10 -2.26 3.83
CA ILE A 127 -5.76 -3.56 3.88
C ILE A 127 -5.16 -4.47 2.83
N PHE A 128 -4.95 -5.74 3.22
CA PHE A 128 -4.62 -6.81 2.30
C PHE A 128 -5.89 -7.36 1.64
N HIS A 129 -5.84 -7.53 0.31
CA HIS A 129 -6.93 -8.09 -0.48
C HIS A 129 -6.40 -9.12 -1.49
N ASP A 130 -7.06 -10.27 -1.54
CA ASP A 130 -6.86 -11.29 -2.57
C ASP A 130 -7.82 -11.05 -3.73
N SER A 131 -7.28 -10.62 -4.87
CA SER A 131 -8.09 -10.27 -6.04
C SER A 131 -8.75 -11.47 -6.74
N GLU A 132 -8.36 -12.70 -6.42
CA GLU A 132 -8.92 -13.92 -7.01
C GLU A 132 -10.07 -14.48 -6.19
N SER A 133 -9.90 -14.59 -4.87
CA SER A 133 -10.97 -15.05 -3.97
C SER A 133 -11.93 -13.93 -3.57
N CYS A 134 -11.55 -12.67 -3.78
CA CYS A 134 -12.20 -11.46 -3.26
C CYS A 134 -12.22 -11.40 -1.72
N ASP A 135 -11.32 -12.13 -1.06
CA ASP A 135 -11.20 -12.09 0.39
C ASP A 135 -10.37 -10.88 0.82
N THR A 136 -10.81 -10.24 1.89
CA THR A 136 -10.14 -9.10 2.51
C THR A 136 -9.69 -9.49 3.91
N ASP A 137 -8.41 -9.28 4.23
CA ASP A 137 -7.96 -9.44 5.61
C ASP A 137 -8.59 -8.34 6.45
N LEU A 138 -9.24 -8.73 7.55
CA LEU A 138 -9.90 -7.79 8.43
C LEU A 138 -8.92 -7.05 9.33
N MET A 139 -7.68 -7.50 9.43
CA MET A 139 -6.64 -6.78 10.15
C MET A 139 -5.82 -5.87 9.23
N PRO A 140 -5.36 -4.72 9.74
CA PRO A 140 -4.54 -3.80 8.97
C PRO A 140 -3.20 -4.40 8.56
N TRP A 141 -2.69 -3.91 7.45
CA TRP A 141 -1.34 -4.11 6.98
C TRP A 141 -0.63 -2.77 6.86
N ILE A 142 0.67 -2.75 7.12
CA ILE A 142 1.54 -1.61 6.87
C ILE A 142 2.71 -2.01 5.99
N ALA A 143 2.97 -1.23 4.95
CA ALA A 143 4.07 -1.45 4.03
C ALA A 143 5.03 -0.26 4.02
N HIS A 144 6.32 -0.52 4.22
CA HIS A 144 7.37 0.46 4.02
C HIS A 144 7.79 0.45 2.55
N LEU A 145 7.72 1.61 1.88
CA LEU A 145 8.02 1.72 0.45
C LEU A 145 9.52 1.89 0.17
N GLY A 146 10.26 2.47 1.11
CA GLY A 146 11.68 2.77 0.95
C GLY A 146 12.59 1.58 1.23
N PRO A 147 13.90 1.69 0.95
CA PRO A 147 14.85 0.62 1.22
C PRO A 147 15.08 0.45 2.74
N PRO A 148 14.90 -0.76 3.30
CA PRO A 148 14.39 -1.96 2.65
C PRO A 148 12.85 -2.00 2.57
N PRO A 149 12.25 -2.35 1.42
CA PRO A 149 10.80 -2.39 1.30
C PRO A 149 10.26 -3.69 1.89
N PHE A 150 9.24 -3.56 2.73
CA PHE A 150 8.60 -4.68 3.40
C PHE A 150 7.13 -4.38 3.70
N ALA A 151 6.36 -5.41 4.03
CA ALA A 151 5.04 -5.29 4.63
C ALA A 151 4.97 -6.08 5.93
N MET A 152 4.14 -5.64 6.87
CA MET A 152 3.83 -6.32 8.12
C MET A 152 2.34 -6.25 8.38
N ARG A 153 1.82 -7.29 9.04
CA ARG A 153 0.43 -7.36 9.47
C ARG A 153 0.31 -6.88 10.91
N VAL A 154 -0.74 -6.10 11.19
CA VAL A 154 -1.17 -5.79 12.55
C VAL A 154 -1.89 -7.02 13.10
N CYS A 155 -1.45 -7.55 14.23
CA CYS A 155 -1.97 -8.76 14.83
C CYS A 155 -2.42 -8.49 16.26
N ASP A 156 -3.51 -9.14 16.68
CA ASP A 156 -3.91 -9.19 18.09
C ASP A 156 -2.88 -10.03 18.86
N LEU A 157 -2.38 -9.53 19.98
CA LEU A 157 -1.44 -10.23 20.86
C LEU A 157 -2.05 -11.48 21.50
N ASN A 158 -3.38 -11.62 21.46
CA ASN A 158 -4.09 -12.82 21.91
C ASN A 158 -4.27 -13.87 20.80
N ASP A 159 -3.82 -13.59 19.57
CA ASP A 159 -3.84 -14.56 18.49
C ASP A 159 -2.93 -15.76 18.86
N VAL A 160 -3.50 -16.96 18.75
CA VAL A 160 -2.82 -18.22 19.13
C VAL A 160 -1.74 -18.60 18.13
N ASP A 161 -1.82 -18.07 16.91
CA ASP A 161 -0.87 -18.34 15.83
C ASP A 161 0.29 -17.31 15.84
N LEU A 162 0.27 -16.32 16.74
CA LEU A 162 1.32 -15.31 16.86
C LEU A 162 2.44 -15.77 17.81
N GLU A 163 3.60 -16.08 17.24
CA GLU A 163 4.79 -16.43 18.02
C GLU A 163 5.55 -15.18 18.48
N PRO A 164 6.16 -15.16 19.69
CA PRO A 164 6.90 -14.00 20.18
C PRO A 164 8.08 -13.56 19.29
N ASP A 165 8.69 -14.50 18.56
CA ASP A 165 9.82 -14.22 17.67
C ASP A 165 9.39 -13.55 16.35
N ASP A 166 8.10 -13.60 16.02
CA ASP A 166 7.50 -12.95 14.84
C ASP A 166 7.10 -11.49 15.10
N ILE A 167 7.12 -11.05 16.37
CA ILE A 167 6.75 -9.70 16.77
C ILE A 167 7.93 -8.74 16.54
N TRP A 168 7.67 -7.68 15.77
CA TRP A 168 8.65 -6.65 15.44
C TRP A 168 8.47 -5.38 16.26
N ALA A 169 7.22 -4.96 16.51
CA ALA A 169 6.92 -3.78 17.30
C ALA A 169 5.54 -3.89 17.98
N ASN A 170 5.38 -3.21 19.12
CA ASN A 170 4.09 -3.09 19.79
C ASN A 170 3.32 -1.91 19.17
N ALA A 171 2.05 -2.14 18.78
CA ALA A 171 1.19 -1.14 18.13
C ALA A 171 0.16 -0.50 19.07
N GLY A 172 0.23 -0.79 20.39
CA GLY A 172 -0.73 -0.32 21.37
C GLY A 172 -1.99 -1.18 21.44
N ASP A 173 -2.82 -0.96 22.47
CA ASP A 173 -4.17 -1.54 22.62
C ASP A 173 -4.32 -3.06 22.41
N GLY A 174 -3.26 -3.81 22.72
CA GLY A 174 -3.26 -5.27 22.55
C GLY A 174 -2.83 -5.74 21.16
N PHE A 175 -2.34 -4.85 20.29
CA PHE A 175 -1.88 -5.16 18.95
C PHE A 175 -0.35 -5.07 18.81
N ALA A 176 0.18 -5.78 17.82
CA ALA A 176 1.58 -5.74 17.44
C ALA A 176 1.75 -5.86 15.92
N LEU A 177 2.86 -5.34 15.41
CA LEU A 177 3.31 -5.60 14.06
C LEU A 177 4.08 -6.91 14.01
N ALA A 178 3.63 -7.81 13.15
CA ALA A 178 4.20 -9.14 12.98
C ALA A 178 4.13 -9.60 11.51
N HIS A 179 4.55 -10.84 11.26
CA HIS A 179 4.53 -11.48 9.94
C HIS A 179 5.20 -10.63 8.84
N LEU A 180 6.48 -10.34 9.05
CA LEU A 180 7.30 -9.62 8.08
C LEU A 180 7.29 -10.31 6.71
N HIS A 181 6.79 -9.60 5.71
CA HIS A 181 6.81 -9.98 4.30
C HIS A 181 7.79 -9.08 3.54
N TRP A 182 8.84 -9.68 2.97
CA TRP A 182 9.81 -8.93 2.18
C TRP A 182 9.27 -8.62 0.79
N LEU A 183 9.36 -7.35 0.40
CA LEU A 183 8.96 -6.89 -0.95
C LEU A 183 10.12 -6.89 -1.94
N SER A 184 11.35 -7.08 -1.43
CA SER A 184 12.57 -7.18 -2.25
C SER A 184 13.54 -8.19 -1.65
N SER A 185 14.56 -8.54 -2.43
CA SER A 185 15.73 -9.32 -2.00
C SER A 185 16.79 -8.49 -1.28
N LEU A 186 16.55 -7.19 -1.03
CA LEU A 186 17.50 -6.32 -0.34
C LEU A 186 17.69 -6.79 1.10
N ALA A 187 18.93 -7.13 1.43
CA ALA A 187 19.31 -7.45 2.80
C ALA A 187 19.24 -6.19 3.68
N SER A 188 18.80 -6.36 4.91
CA SER A 188 18.84 -5.33 5.95
C SER A 188 19.13 -5.95 7.31
N GLU A 189 19.68 -5.16 8.22
CA GLU A 189 19.95 -5.61 9.58
C GLU A 189 18.65 -5.65 10.39
N ARG A 190 18.56 -6.61 11.32
CA ARG A 190 17.38 -6.78 12.17
C ARG A 190 17.06 -5.52 12.98
N GLU A 191 18.07 -4.76 13.38
CA GLU A 191 17.91 -3.52 14.15
C GLU A 191 17.26 -2.41 13.32
N ASP A 192 17.64 -2.27 12.04
CA ASP A 192 17.03 -1.30 11.12
C ASP A 192 15.54 -1.62 10.90
N ILE A 193 15.22 -2.90 10.67
CA ILE A 193 13.82 -3.33 10.52
C ILE A 193 13.03 -3.07 11.78
N ARG A 194 13.61 -3.29 12.97
CA ARG A 194 12.92 -3.02 14.23
C ARG A 194 12.63 -1.53 14.39
N PHE A 195 13.58 -0.66 14.06
CA PHE A 195 13.36 0.79 14.10
C PHE A 195 12.24 1.22 13.14
N LEU A 196 12.22 0.68 11.92
CA LEU A 196 11.16 0.96 10.95
C LEU A 196 9.81 0.41 11.41
N ALA A 197 9.78 -0.76 12.04
CA ALA A 197 8.56 -1.33 12.62
C ALA A 197 8.03 -0.49 13.79
N GLU A 198 8.89 0.03 14.67
CA GLU A 198 8.48 0.93 15.74
C GLU A 198 7.88 2.24 15.19
N THR A 199 8.45 2.76 14.10
CA THR A 199 7.90 3.93 13.39
C THR A 199 6.54 3.59 12.76
N ALA A 200 6.46 2.45 12.08
CA ALA A 200 5.24 1.94 11.47
C ALA A 200 4.10 1.75 12.49
N ALA A 201 4.43 1.26 13.69
CA ALA A 201 3.46 1.08 14.76
C ALA A 201 2.80 2.40 15.19
N GLY A 202 3.58 3.49 15.28
CA GLY A 202 3.04 4.83 15.53
C GLY A 202 2.11 5.30 14.40
N ILE A 203 2.52 5.09 13.14
CA ILE A 203 1.71 5.44 11.97
C ILE A 203 0.38 4.68 11.94
N VAL A 204 0.38 3.39 12.30
CA VAL A 204 -0.87 2.61 12.39
C VAL A 204 -1.80 3.21 13.43
N ALA A 205 -1.28 3.60 14.60
CA ALA A 205 -2.09 4.23 15.64
C ALA A 205 -2.71 5.55 15.16
N ASP A 206 -1.90 6.43 14.55
CA ASP A 206 -2.37 7.71 14.00
C ASP A 206 -3.41 7.51 12.89
N ALA A 207 -3.18 6.52 12.01
CA ALA A 207 -4.09 6.16 10.95
C ALA A 207 -5.45 5.68 11.49
N LEU A 208 -5.45 4.89 12.57
CA LEU A 208 -6.67 4.38 13.22
C LEU A 208 -7.43 5.47 13.97
N GLU A 209 -6.75 6.42 14.59
CA GLU A 209 -7.42 7.45 15.38
C GLU A 209 -8.19 8.44 14.50
N ASP A 210 -7.55 8.92 13.42
CA ASP A 210 -8.03 10.10 12.69
C ASP A 210 -8.44 9.87 11.23
N ILE A 211 -7.97 8.80 10.59
CA ILE A 211 -8.06 8.65 9.13
C ILE A 211 -8.92 7.47 8.70
N MET A 212 -8.72 6.31 9.32
CA MET A 212 -9.36 5.03 9.00
C MET A 212 -9.85 4.35 10.28
N PRO A 213 -10.85 4.91 10.98
CA PRO A 213 -11.29 4.43 12.29
C PRO A 213 -11.88 3.02 12.28
N ASP A 214 -12.37 2.56 11.13
CA ASP A 214 -12.96 1.23 10.98
C ASP A 214 -11.93 0.16 10.56
N LEU A 215 -10.64 0.52 10.46
CA LEU A 215 -9.59 -0.36 9.92
C LEU A 215 -9.26 -1.56 10.84
N ILE A 216 -9.51 -1.44 12.15
CA ILE A 216 -9.56 -2.59 13.06
C ILE A 216 -11.02 -2.89 13.40
N PRO A 217 -11.47 -4.15 13.32
CA PRO A 217 -12.80 -4.55 13.73
C PRO A 217 -13.03 -4.28 15.23
N SER A 218 -14.15 -3.62 15.56
CA SER A 218 -14.58 -3.33 16.93
C SER A 218 -14.96 -4.57 17.74
#